data_AF-F5LGC5-F1
#
_entry.id   AF-F5LGC5-F1
#
_cell.length_a   1.000
_cell.length_b   1.000
_cell.length_c   1.000
_cell.angle_alpha   90.00
_cell.angle_beta   90.00
_cell.angle_gamma   90.00
#
_symmetry.space_group_name_H-M   'P 1'
#
loop_
_entity.id
_entity.type
_entity.pdbx_description
1 polymer ?
#
loop_
_entity_poly.entity_id
_entity_poly.type
_entity_poly.pdbx_seq_one_letter_code
_entity_poly.pdbx_strand_id
1 'polypeptide(L)'
;DARLPEVFAKLTDEDLLIVTADHGNDPTYRGTDHTREYVPLLVYSPRFADGGKELPLRRTFADIGATVADNFGVTLPAHGKSFLADLK
;
A
#
# COMPACT_ATOMS: atom_id res chain seq x y z
N ASP A 1 -1.48 3.86 15.48
CA ASP A 1 -0.16 4.51 15.43
C ASP A 1 0.83 3.90 16.41
N ALA A 2 0.66 4.05 17.72
CA ALA A 2 1.61 3.62 18.76
C ALA A 2 2.10 2.15 18.72
N ARG A 3 1.42 1.25 17.99
CA ARG A 3 1.81 -0.15 17.81
C ARG A 3 2.76 -0.39 16.62
N LEU A 4 2.89 0.57 15.71
CA LEU A 4 3.74 0.44 14.52
C LEU A 4 5.23 0.24 14.82
N PRO A 5 5.83 0.86 15.87
CA PRO A 5 7.22 0.57 16.22
C PRO A 5 7.50 -0.91 16.49
N GLU A 6 6.56 -1.65 17.09
CA GLU A 6 6.69 -3.10 17.31
C GLU A 6 6.65 -3.91 16.02
N VAL A 7 5.97 -3.40 14.98
CA VAL A 7 5.96 -3.99 13.64
C VAL A 7 7.28 -3.72 12.95
N PHE A 8 7.74 -2.46 12.94
CA PHE A 8 9.00 -2.06 12.31
C PHE A 8 10.20 -2.82 12.88
N ALA A 9 10.23 -3.04 14.20
CA ALA A 9 11.28 -3.80 14.86
C ALA A 9 11.34 -5.29 14.48
N LYS A 10 10.31 -5.84 13.81
CA LYS A 10 10.25 -7.25 13.40
C LYS A 10 10.42 -7.47 11.90
N LEU A 11 10.38 -6.40 11.10
CA LEU A 11 10.61 -6.50 9.66
C LEU A 11 12.09 -6.79 9.38
N THR A 12 12.33 -7.66 8.43
CA THR A 12 13.65 -7.98 7.88
C THR A 12 13.85 -7.27 6.54
N ASP A 13 15.08 -7.33 6.02
CA ASP A 13 15.37 -6.79 4.69
C ASP A 13 14.56 -7.48 3.58
N GLU A 14 14.04 -8.69 3.79
CA GLU A 14 13.22 -9.39 2.79
C GLU A 14 11.72 -9.08 2.92
N ASP A 15 11.32 -8.23 3.87
CA ASP A 15 9.92 -7.89 4.10
C ASP A 15 9.53 -6.55 3.45
N LEU A 16 8.28 -6.51 2.97
CA LEU A 16 7.61 -5.32 2.47
C LEU A 16 6.29 -5.12 3.23
N LEU A 17 6.16 -4.00 3.94
CA LEU A 17 4.93 -3.58 4.59
C LEU A 17 4.15 -2.63 3.67
N ILE A 18 2.89 -2.96 3.40
CA ILE A 18 1.94 -2.09 2.68
C ILE A 18 0.79 -1.74 3.62
N VAL A 19 0.51 -0.45 3.80
CA VAL A 19 -0.63 0.06 4.58
C VAL A 19 -1.54 0.86 3.66
N THR A 20 -2.83 0.50 3.64
CA THR A 20 -3.86 1.16 2.82
C THR A 20 -5.23 1.05 3.47
N ALA A 21 -6.27 1.57 2.81
CA ALA A 21 -7.67 1.35 3.13
C ALA A 21 -8.42 0.94 1.85
N ASP A 22 -9.69 0.61 1.96
CA ASP A 22 -10.57 0.20 0.84
C ASP A 22 -11.67 1.22 0.53
N HIS A 23 -12.01 2.09 1.49
CA HIS A 23 -12.93 3.20 1.31
C HIS A 23 -12.74 4.28 2.39
N GLY A 24 -13.53 5.35 2.29
CA GLY A 24 -13.72 6.33 3.36
C GLY A 24 -14.90 5.95 4.24
N ASN A 25 -14.92 6.47 5.46
CA ASN A 25 -16.08 6.45 6.33
C ASN A 25 -15.99 7.66 7.27
N ASP A 26 -16.25 8.84 6.70
CA ASP A 26 -16.14 10.12 7.39
C ASP A 26 -17.17 10.18 8.56
N PRO A 27 -16.71 10.24 9.83
CA PRO A 27 -17.59 10.24 10.99
C PRO A 27 -18.40 11.54 11.15
N THR A 28 -18.12 12.56 10.33
CA THR A 28 -18.89 13.81 10.26
C THR A 28 -19.91 13.80 9.11
N TYR A 29 -19.89 12.76 8.28
CA TYR A 29 -20.84 12.59 7.18
C TYR A 29 -22.24 12.29 7.72
N ARG A 30 -23.26 12.70 6.97
CA ARG A 30 -24.66 12.41 7.29
C ARG A 30 -25.01 10.98 6.93
N GLY A 31 -25.79 10.30 7.78
CA GLY A 31 -26.20 8.90 7.56
C GLY A 31 -25.21 7.92 8.20
N THR A 32 -25.20 6.68 7.70
CA THR A 32 -24.39 5.57 8.28
C THR A 32 -23.70 4.71 7.22
N ASP A 33 -23.65 5.20 5.97
CA ASP A 33 -23.02 4.50 4.85
C ASP A 33 -21.62 5.09 4.57
N HIS A 34 -20.81 4.37 3.80
CA HIS A 34 -19.44 4.76 3.46
C HIS A 34 -19.37 6.02 2.60
N THR A 35 -18.20 6.66 2.60
CA THR A 35 -17.87 7.81 1.74
C THR A 35 -16.91 7.41 0.62
N ARG A 36 -17.09 8.02 -0.56
CA ARG A 36 -16.22 7.77 -1.72
C ARG A 36 -14.97 8.65 -1.63
N GLU A 37 -13.92 8.12 -1.01
CA GLU A 37 -12.66 8.81 -0.80
C GLU A 37 -11.50 8.13 -1.53
N TYR A 38 -10.42 8.88 -1.76
CA TYR A 38 -9.12 8.28 -2.03
C TYR A 38 -8.63 7.57 -0.76
N VAL A 39 -7.91 6.47 -0.93
CA VAL A 39 -7.30 5.73 0.19
C VAL A 39 -5.79 6.00 0.21
N PRO A 40 -5.17 6.08 1.40
CA PRO A 40 -3.72 6.24 1.49
C PRO A 40 -3.01 4.98 1.00
N LEU A 41 -1.77 5.14 0.54
CA LEU A 41 -0.86 4.04 0.25
C LEU A 41 0.52 4.37 0.83
N LEU A 42 0.94 3.61 1.84
CA LEU A 42 2.28 3.65 2.39
C LEU A 42 2.96 2.31 2.13
N VAL A 43 4.18 2.34 1.63
CA VAL A 43 4.98 1.17 1.30
C VAL A 43 6.35 1.32 1.95
N TYR A 44 6.74 0.34 2.75
CA TYR A 44 7.95 0.40 3.58
C TYR A 44 8.70 -0.92 3.58
N SER A 45 10.02 -0.85 3.52
CA SER A 45 10.94 -1.95 3.78
C SER A 45 12.18 -1.41 4.50
N PRO A 46 12.80 -2.17 5.42
CA PRO A 46 14.11 -1.82 5.98
C PRO A 46 15.20 -1.57 4.92
N ARG A 47 15.05 -2.14 3.71
CA ARG A 47 15.97 -1.94 2.58
C ARG A 47 15.97 -0.55 1.97
N PHE A 48 14.93 0.25 2.20
CA PHE A 48 14.81 1.60 1.64
C PHE A 48 15.67 2.59 2.45
N ALA A 49 17.00 2.40 2.42
CA ALA A 49 17.96 3.10 3.26
C ALA A 49 17.99 4.63 3.02
N ASP A 50 17.67 5.06 1.81
CA ASP A 50 17.56 6.49 1.42
C ASP A 50 16.17 7.08 1.73
N GLY A 51 15.28 6.30 2.36
CA GLY A 51 13.89 6.66 2.63
C GLY A 51 12.97 6.48 1.41
N GLY A 52 11.72 6.93 1.56
CA GLY A 52 10.70 6.84 0.52
C GLY A 52 10.61 8.09 -0.36
N LYS A 53 10.05 7.93 -1.55
CA LYS A 53 9.63 9.01 -2.45
C LYS A 53 8.14 8.90 -2.75
N GLU A 54 7.53 9.99 -3.18
CA GLU A 54 6.15 9.96 -3.67
C GLU A 54 6.05 9.00 -4.87
N LEU A 55 5.09 8.08 -4.79
CA LEU A 55 4.69 7.26 -5.93
C LEU A 55 3.63 8.03 -6.75
N PRO A 56 3.59 7.87 -8.07
CA PRO A 56 2.48 8.45 -8.85
C PRO A 56 1.13 7.98 -8.31
N LEU A 57 0.08 8.78 -8.47
CA LEU A 57 -1.27 8.39 -8.03
C LEU A 57 -1.69 7.04 -8.66
N ARG A 58 -2.11 6.09 -7.82
CA ARG A 58 -2.63 4.80 -8.28
C ARG A 58 -4.01 4.98 -8.89
N ARG A 59 -4.24 4.38 -10.06
CA ARG A 59 -5.51 4.55 -10.79
C ARG A 59 -6.56 3.52 -10.36
N THR A 60 -6.15 2.47 -9.67
CA THR A 60 -7.01 1.41 -9.14
C THR A 60 -6.33 0.73 -7.96
N PHE A 61 -7.13 0.19 -7.02
CA PHE A 61 -6.61 -0.61 -5.91
C PHE A 61 -5.94 -1.90 -6.39
N ALA A 62 -6.29 -2.36 -7.59
CA ALA A 62 -5.68 -3.53 -8.21
C ALA A 62 -4.16 -3.37 -8.44
N ASP A 63 -3.61 -2.14 -8.40
CA ASP A 63 -2.17 -1.91 -8.45
C ASP A 63 -1.43 -2.62 -7.30
N ILE A 64 -2.04 -2.77 -6.11
CA ILE A 64 -1.46 -3.53 -5.00
C ILE A 64 -1.38 -5.02 -5.36
N GLY A 65 -2.47 -5.60 -5.87
CA GLY A 65 -2.50 -6.99 -6.30
C GLY A 65 -1.52 -7.28 -7.43
N ALA A 66 -1.38 -6.34 -8.38
CA ALA A 66 -0.39 -6.43 -9.45
C ALA A 66 1.05 -6.41 -8.90
N THR A 67 1.36 -5.54 -7.93
CA THR A 67 2.68 -5.50 -7.26
C THR A 67 2.98 -6.79 -6.49
N VAL A 68 2.00 -7.35 -5.77
CA VAL A 68 2.17 -8.62 -5.04
C VAL A 68 2.40 -9.77 -6.03
N ALA A 69 1.62 -9.83 -7.11
CA ALA A 69 1.77 -10.88 -8.12
C ALA A 69 3.14 -10.81 -8.83
N ASP A 70 3.57 -9.60 -9.19
CA ASP A 70 4.89 -9.32 -9.78
C ASP A 70 6.03 -9.77 -8.85
N ASN A 71 5.95 -9.42 -7.56
CA ASN A 71 6.96 -9.79 -6.56
C ASN A 71 7.17 -11.31 -6.43
N PHE A 72 6.10 -12.09 -6.48
CA PHE A 72 6.16 -13.55 -6.35
C PHE A 72 6.26 -14.29 -7.69
N GLY A 73 6.33 -13.58 -8.82
CA GLY A 73 6.42 -14.18 -10.15
C GLY A 73 5.22 -15.06 -10.52
N VAL A 74 4.03 -14.73 -10.00
CA VAL A 74 2.79 -15.44 -10.34
C VAL A 74 2.02 -14.72 -11.44
N THR A 75 0.95 -15.34 -11.94
CA THR A 75 0.11 -14.74 -13.00
C THR A 75 -0.42 -13.38 -12.57
N LEU A 76 -0.17 -12.36 -13.41
CA LEU A 76 -0.68 -11.01 -13.18
C LEU A 76 -2.21 -10.97 -13.25
N PRO A 77 -2.87 -10.13 -12.41
CA PRO A 77 -4.30 -9.90 -12.51
C PRO A 77 -4.68 -9.20 -13.83
N ALA A 78 -5.95 -9.31 -14.23
CA ALA A 78 -6.48 -8.62 -15.41
C ALA A 78 -6.48 -7.08 -15.28
N HIS A 79 -6.38 -6.56 -14.06
CA HIS A 79 -6.39 -5.13 -13.75
C HIS A 79 -5.26 -4.76 -12.81
N GLY A 80 -4.82 -3.51 -12.89
CA GLY A 80 -3.76 -2.97 -12.07
C GLY A 80 -2.41 -2.93 -12.79
N LYS A 81 -1.54 -2.04 -12.33
CA LYS A 81 -0.17 -1.90 -12.79
C LYS A 81 0.76 -1.97 -11.59
N SER A 82 1.66 -2.95 -11.59
CA SER A 82 2.69 -3.09 -10.56
C SER A 82 3.51 -1.79 -10.44
N PHE A 83 3.79 -1.43 -9.21
CA PHE A 83 4.74 -0.37 -8.84
C PHE A 83 6.00 -0.93 -8.19
N LEU A 84 6.23 -2.25 -8.26
CA LEU A 84 7.40 -2.90 -7.65
C LEU A 84 8.72 -2.27 -8.10
N ALA A 85 8.85 -1.97 -9.39
CA ALA A 85 10.04 -1.35 -9.97
C ALA A 85 10.29 0.11 -9.50
N ASP A 86 9.27 0.76 -8.94
CA ASP A 86 9.41 2.12 -8.41
C ASP A 86 9.97 2.14 -6.99
N LEU A 87 9.92 1.01 -6.28
CA LEU A 87 10.39 0.83 -4.91
C LEU A 87 11.92 0.75 -4.87
N LYS A 88 12.55 1.58 -4.05
CA LYS A 88 14.00 1.72 -3.91
C LYS A 88 14.35 1.90 -2.45
#